data_AF-A0A918ZWD0-F1
#
_entry.id   AF-A0A918ZWD0-F1
#
_cell.length_a   1.000
_cell.length_b   1.000
_cell.length_c   1.000
_cell.angle_alpha   90.00
_cell.angle_beta   90.00
_cell.angle_gamma   90.00
#
_symmetry.space_group_name_H-M   'P 1'
#
loop_
_entity.id
_entity.type
_entity.pdbx_description
1 polymer ?
#
loop_
_entity_poly.entity_id
_entity_poly.type
_entity_poly.pdbx_seq_one_letter_code
_entity_poly.pdbx_strand_id
1 'polypeptide(L)' 'MDGRQGAELTRRLRPRFALPVHYDDYTVMKSPLSAFHAEMDRRGLGERVIHCGRGQVATIAPGSPAVRVS' A
#
# COMPACT_ATOMS: atom_id res chain seq x y z
N MET A 1 -7.27 -9.52 -3.91
CA MET A 1 -5.92 -9.51 -4.54
C MET A 1 -4.93 -10.03 -3.50
N ASP A 2 -3.88 -10.74 -3.88
CA ASP A 2 -2.80 -11.10 -2.96
C ASP A 2 -1.63 -10.10 -3.02
N GLY A 3 -0.66 -10.23 -2.11
CA GLY A 3 0.51 -9.35 -2.04
C GLY A 3 1.34 -9.28 -3.33
N ARG A 4 1.50 -10.41 -4.05
CA ARG A 4 2.26 -10.47 -5.30
C ARG A 4 1.54 -9.71 -6.41
N GLN A 5 0.23 -9.89 -6.52
CA GLN A 5 -0.62 -9.19 -7.47
C GLN A 5 -0.65 -7.68 -7.20
N GLY A 6 -0.75 -7.27 -5.93
CA GLY A 6 -0.71 -5.86 -5.54
C GLY A 6 0.61 -5.20 -5.92
N ALA A 7 1.74 -5.82 -5.57
CA ALA A 7 3.06 -5.27 -5.89
C ALA A 7 3.34 -5.24 -7.41
N GLU A 8 2.82 -6.21 -8.16
CA GLU A 8 2.88 -6.21 -9.63
C GLU A 8 2.05 -5.07 -10.24
N LEU A 9 0.87 -4.78 -9.69
CA LEU A 9 0.06 -3.64 -10.12
C LEU A 9 0.81 -2.31 -9.87
N THR A 10 1.39 -2.13 -8.68
CA THR A 10 2.19 -0.94 -8.36
C THR A 10 3.39 -0.78 -9.30
N ARG A 11 4.08 -1.87 -9.63
CA ARG A 11 5.18 -1.86 -10.61
C ARG A 11 4.74 -1.38 -11.99
N ARG A 12 3.59 -1.85 -12.48
CA ARG A 12 3.08 -1.52 -13.82
C ARG A 12 2.58 -0.08 -13.92
N LEU A 13 1.81 0.37 -12.94
CA LEU A 13 1.21 1.71 -12.94
C LEU A 13 2.22 2.81 -12.53
N ARG A 14 3.33 2.43 -11.88
CA ARG A 14 4.37 3.35 -11.39
C ARG A 14 3.78 4.56 -10.62
N PRO A 15 2.79 4.36 -9.73
CA PRO A 15 2.18 5.48 -9.03
C PRO A 15 3.20 6.11 -8.08
N ARG A 16 3.03 7.40 -7.77
CA ARG A 16 3.90 8.08 -6.80
C ARG A 16 3.81 7.45 -5.41
N PHE A 17 2.59 7.06 -5.01
CA PHE A 17 2.31 6.41 -3.74
C PHE A 17 1.35 5.24 -3.91
N ALA A 18 1.38 4.29 -2.98
CA ALA A 18 0.48 3.15 -2.88
C ALA A 18 -0.01 3.03 -1.43
N LEU A 19 -1.31 3.19 -1.19
CA LEU A 19 -1.95 2.97 0.10
C LEU A 19 -2.66 1.61 0.06
N PRO A 20 -2.11 0.56 0.68
CA PRO A 20 -2.82 -0.71 0.78
C PRO A 20 -3.98 -0.58 1.76
N VAL A 21 -5.18 -0.99 1.32
CA VAL A 21 -6.34 -1.09 2.19
C VAL A 21 -6.58 -2.57 2.47
N HIS A 22 -6.27 -2.98 3.69
CA HIS A 22 -6.47 -4.34 4.17
C HIS A 22 -7.15 -4.25 5.54
N TYR A 23 -8.33 -4.83 5.66
CA TYR A 23 -9.05 -4.94 6.91
C TYR A 23 -9.14 -6.41 7.27
N ASP A 24 -8.57 -6.79 8.42
CA ASP A 24 -8.56 -8.17 8.92
C ASP A 24 -9.97 -8.74 9.16
N ASP A 25 -10.98 -7.87 9.19
CA ASP A 25 -12.39 -8.20 9.40
C ASP A 25 -13.08 -8.66 8.11
N TYR A 26 -12.34 -8.74 6.99
CA TYR A 26 -12.85 -9.12 5.68
C TYR A 26 -12.16 -10.39 5.16
N THR A 27 -12.84 -11.53 5.29
CA THR A 27 -12.28 -12.87 5.06
C THR A 27 -11.94 -13.19 3.60
N VAL A 28 -12.28 -12.32 2.64
CA VAL A 28 -12.00 -12.54 1.21
C VAL A 28 -10.56 -12.16 0.82
N MET A 29 -9.78 -11.59 1.74
CA MET A 29 -8.38 -11.26 1.49
C MET A 29 -7.54 -12.53 1.37
N LYS A 30 -6.88 -12.70 0.22
CA LYS A 30 -6.13 -13.92 -0.11
C LYS A 30 -4.77 -14.03 0.60
N SER A 31 -4.29 -12.95 1.21
CA SER A 31 -3.03 -12.88 1.94
C SER A 31 -3.07 -11.75 2.97
N PRO A 32 -2.27 -11.82 4.06
CA PRO A 32 -2.16 -10.71 5.01
C PRO A 32 -1.50 -9.47 4.37
N LEU A 33 -1.69 -8.30 4.98
CA LEU A 33 -1.03 -7.05 4.56
C LEU A 33 0.50 -7.17 4.54
N SER A 34 1.09 -7.91 5.48
CA SER A 34 2.54 -8.15 5.55
C SER A 34 3.09 -8.81 4.28
N ALA A 35 2.31 -9.65 3.60
CA ALA A 35 2.72 -10.26 2.34
C ALA A 35 2.85 -9.22 1.21
N PHE A 36 2.02 -8.18 1.22
CA PHE A 36 2.17 -7.06 0.28
C PHE A 36 3.41 -6.23 0.58
N HIS A 37 3.66 -5.88 1.86
CA HIS A 37 4.88 -5.15 2.25
C HIS A 37 6.15 -5.90 1.83
N ALA A 38 6.24 -7.21 2.13
CA ALA A 38 7.39 -8.02 1.74
C ALA A 38 7.63 -8.03 0.21
N GLU A 39 6.57 -8.10 -0.59
CA GLU A 39 6.68 -8.05 -2.06
C GLU A 39 7.05 -6.67 -2.61
N MET A 40 6.62 -5.60 -1.96
CA MET A 40 7.04 -4.24 -2.29
C MET A 40 8.52 -4.04 -2.01
N ASP A 41 9.00 -4.48 -0.84
CA ASP A 41 10.42 -4.40 -0.46
C ASP A 41 11.30 -5.24 -1.38
N ARG A 42 10.90 -6.49 -1.65
CA ARG A 42 11.61 -7.40 -2.57
C ARG A 42 11.78 -6.80 -3.97
N ARG A 43 10.89 -5.89 -4.39
CA ARG A 43 10.92 -5.22 -5.70
C ARG A 43 11.56 -3.84 -5.67
N GLY A 44 12.05 -3.38 -4.51
CA GLY A 44 12.59 -2.02 -4.35
C GLY A 44 11.53 -0.93 -4.46
N LEU A 45 10.27 -1.24 -4.13
CA LEU A 45 9.14 -0.34 -4.21
C LEU A 45 8.62 0.11 -2.83
N GLY A 46 9.26 -0.32 -1.74
CA GLY A 46 8.86 -0.04 -0.35
C GLY A 46 8.61 1.44 -0.06
N GLU A 47 9.47 2.34 -0.56
CA GLU A 47 9.35 3.80 -0.44
C GLU A 47 8.05 4.40 -1.00
N ARG A 48 7.32 3.65 -1.83
CA ARG A 48 6.03 4.10 -2.37
C ARG A 48 4.87 3.79 -1.43
N VAL A 49 5.07 2.93 -0.44
CA VAL A 49 3.99 2.46 0.44
C VAL A 49 3.65 3.53 1.48
N ILE A 50 2.37 3.89 1.55
CA ILE A 50 1.85 4.72 2.62
C ILE A 50 1.44 3.80 3.78
N HIS A 51 2.08 3.95 4.92
CA HIS A 51 1.70 3.26 6.15
C HIS A 51 0.63 4.08 6.88
N CYS A 52 -0.62 3.69 6.71
CA CYS A 52 -1.77 4.25 7.42
C CYS A 52 -2.49 3.12 8.16
N GLY A 53 -2.41 3.13 9.48
CA GLY A 53 -3.04 2.15 10.35
C GLY A 53 -4.54 2.37 10.52
N ARG A 54 -5.18 1.43 11.23
CA ARG A 54 -6.62 1.51 11.57
C ARG A 54 -6.90 2.79 12.37
N GLY A 55 -7.90 3.55 11.94
CA GLY A 55 -8.31 4.80 12.59
C GLY A 55 -7.46 6.02 12.24
N GLN A 56 -6.35 5.86 11.50
CA GLN A 56 -5.56 6.98 11.00
C GLN A 56 -6.13 7.56 9.71
N VAL A 57 -5.74 8.81 9.42
CA VAL A 57 -6.18 9.58 8.26
C VAL A 57 -5.00 9.88 7.36
N ALA A 58 -5.07 9.42 6.11
CA ALA A 58 -4.13 9.78 5.06
C ALA A 58 -4.67 10.97 4.25
N THR A 59 -4.05 12.14 4.38
CA THR A 59 -4.40 13.35 3.62
C THR A 59 -3.51 13.47 2.38
N ILE A 60 -4.14 13.54 1.21
CA ILE A 60 -3.48 13.72 -0.09
C ILE A 60 -3.85 15.09 -0.64
N ALA A 61 -2.86 15.90 -0.98
CA ALA A 61 -3.06 17.21 -1.58
C ALA A 61 -2.52 17.25 -3.02
N PRO A 62 -3.17 17.97 -3.95
CA PRO A 62 -2.69 18.14 -5.32
C PRO A 62 -1.24 18.66 -5.34
N GLY A 63 -0.37 18.00 -6.11
CA GLY A 63 1.04 18.38 -6.26
C GLY A 63 1.94 18.10 -5.06
N SER A 64 1.39 17.70 -3.90
CA SER A 64 2.20 17.45 -2.70
C SER A 64 3.22 16.33 -2.91
N PRO A 65 4.47 16.51 -2.44
CA PRO A 65 5.47 15.46 -2.52
C PRO A 65 5.34 14.38 -1.44
N ALA A 66 4.42 14.56 -0.49
CA ALA A 66 4.19 13.65 0.61
C ALA A 66 2.70 13.45 0.88
N VAL A 67 2.38 12.30 1.48
CA VAL A 67 1.08 12.04 2.10
C VAL A 67 1.22 12.22 3.60
N ARG A 68 0.34 13.03 4.19
CA ARG A 68 0.32 13.23 5.65
C ARG A 68 -0.54 12.14 6.26
N VAL A 69 0.00 11.40 7.22
CA VAL A 69 -0.75 10.44 8.04
C VAL A 69 -0.86 11.01 9.46
N SER A 70 -2.08 11.03 10.00
CA SER A 70 -2.38 11.46 11.38
C SER A 70 -3.24 10.42 12.07
#